data_AF-A0A520DHB4-F1
#
_entry.id   AF-A0A520DHB4-F1
#
_cell.length_a   1.000
_cell.length_b   1.000
_cell.length_c   1.000
_cell.angle_alpha   90.00
_cell.angle_beta   90.00
_cell.angle_gamma   90.00
#
_symmetry.space_group_name_H-M   'P 1'
#
loop_
_entity.id
_entity.type
_entity.pdbx_description
1 polymer ?
#
loop_
_entity_poly.entity_id
_entity_poly.type
_entity_poly.pdbx_seq_one_letter_code
_entity_poly.pdbx_strand_id
1 'polypeptide(L)'
;MEGSRLRVSGVLDGTSVTSFTEQLATGKVQKVVFEDATGGTAEAAQAYAAAIRTSGVQTEVRGQCHAACAYAFLAAKHHRFGSGGQINGLLIPVTSRPKPEELANRWRGEDAEKALAAFGPGSQASSSASADNALMPIPTVIDVSTTASSAPAAARNDWQPEHGVLFVSNPTLFGRVYNAFYCDGTQGRDFSRCERLSNADPYALGVLTR
;
A
#
# COMPACT_ATOMS: atom_id res chain seq x y z
N MET A 1 28.29 12.32 1.24
CA MET A 1 28.60 10.89 1.25
C MET A 1 27.29 10.12 1.13
N GLU A 2 27.11 9.34 0.07
CA GLU A 2 25.84 8.65 -0.22
C GLU A 2 25.98 7.12 -0.28
N GLY A 3 27.20 6.57 -0.18
CA GLY A 3 27.57 5.19 -0.52
C GLY A 3 26.97 4.04 0.30
N SER A 4 25.91 4.27 1.08
CA SER A 4 25.08 3.21 1.69
C SER A 4 23.58 3.37 1.38
N ARG A 5 23.24 4.21 0.38
CA ARG A 5 21.86 4.49 -0.06
C ARG A 5 21.61 3.92 -1.45
N LEU A 6 20.49 3.23 -1.62
CA LEU A 6 19.96 2.80 -2.92
C LEU A 6 18.77 3.70 -3.29
N ARG A 7 18.88 4.45 -4.40
CA ARG A 7 17.82 5.33 -4.88
C ARG A 7 16.89 4.56 -5.83
N VAL A 8 15.57 4.67 -5.61
CA VAL A 8 14.50 4.10 -6.46
C VAL A 8 13.55 5.23 -6.85
N SER A 9 13.19 5.33 -8.13
CA SER A 9 12.37 6.43 -8.67
C SER A 9 11.55 5.98 -9.87
N GLY A 10 10.42 6.63 -10.15
CA GLY A 10 9.53 6.25 -11.24
C GLY A 10 8.54 5.15 -10.86
N VAL A 11 8.13 4.31 -11.83
CA VAL A 11 7.08 3.30 -11.61
C VAL A 11 7.68 2.00 -11.08
N LEU A 12 7.13 1.49 -9.98
CA LEU A 12 7.47 0.16 -9.46
C LEU A 12 6.62 -0.92 -10.16
N ASP A 13 6.86 -1.12 -11.45
CA ASP A 13 6.14 -2.07 -12.32
C ASP A 13 6.58 -3.54 -12.17
N GLY A 14 7.62 -3.79 -11.39
CA GLY A 14 8.20 -5.13 -11.16
C GLY A 14 9.47 -5.41 -11.99
N THR A 15 9.72 -4.69 -13.08
CA THR A 15 10.84 -4.94 -14.02
C THR A 15 12.23 -4.89 -13.36
N SER A 16 12.38 -4.01 -12.37
CA SER A 16 13.65 -3.76 -11.65
C SER A 16 13.76 -4.49 -10.31
N VAL A 17 12.85 -5.41 -9.98
CA VAL A 17 12.86 -6.16 -8.71
C VAL A 17 14.13 -7.02 -8.56
N THR A 18 14.58 -7.67 -9.64
CA THR A 18 15.77 -8.54 -9.60
C THR A 18 17.03 -7.74 -9.26
N SER A 19 17.32 -6.68 -10.03
CA SER A 19 18.51 -5.84 -9.82
C SER A 19 18.45 -5.02 -8.53
N PHE A 20 17.25 -4.70 -8.03
CA PHE A 20 17.05 -4.15 -6.69
C PHE A 20 17.43 -5.17 -5.60
N THR A 21 16.94 -6.41 -5.72
CA THR A 21 17.21 -7.49 -4.77
C THR A 21 18.69 -7.87 -4.74
N GLU A 22 19.35 -7.93 -5.89
CA GLU A 22 20.80 -8.14 -6.02
C GLU A 22 21.60 -7.04 -5.31
N GLN A 23 21.23 -5.77 -5.48
CA GLN A 23 21.90 -4.65 -4.81
C GLN A 23 21.72 -4.69 -3.28
N LEU A 24 20.54 -5.07 -2.78
CA LEU A 24 20.31 -5.29 -1.35
C LEU A 24 21.11 -6.48 -0.82
N ALA A 25 21.20 -7.58 -1.58
CA ALA A 25 21.95 -8.78 -1.21
C ALA A 25 23.46 -8.54 -1.08
N THR A 26 24.00 -7.43 -1.59
CA THR A 26 25.41 -7.04 -1.35
C THR A 26 25.72 -6.69 0.12
N GLY A 27 24.69 -6.43 0.95
CA GLY A 27 24.85 -5.98 2.34
C GLY A 27 25.42 -4.56 2.51
N LYS A 28 25.71 -3.85 1.41
CA LYS A 28 26.28 -2.48 1.43
C LYS A 28 25.22 -1.40 1.56
N VAL A 29 23.98 -1.69 1.15
CA VAL A 29 22.84 -0.79 1.28
C VAL A 29 22.35 -0.84 2.73
N GLN A 30 22.31 0.32 3.38
CA GLN A 30 21.69 0.52 4.70
C GLN A 30 20.30 1.16 4.59
N LYS A 31 20.03 1.84 3.48
CA LYS A 31 18.78 2.57 3.24
C LYS A 31 18.35 2.52 1.77
N VAL A 32 17.07 2.27 1.53
CA VAL A 32 16.40 2.55 0.27
C VAL A 32 15.76 3.94 0.33
N VAL A 33 16.06 4.79 -0.66
CA VAL A 33 15.47 6.11 -0.83
C VAL A 33 14.52 6.07 -2.01
N PHE A 34 13.22 6.13 -1.73
CA PHE A 34 12.19 6.32 -2.76
C PHE A 34 12.09 7.81 -3.07
N GLU A 35 12.29 8.17 -4.34
CA GLU A 35 12.33 9.54 -4.81
C GLU A 35 11.42 9.72 -6.02
N ASP A 36 10.28 10.37 -5.81
CA ASP A 36 9.20 10.53 -6.80
C ASP A 36 8.84 9.20 -7.52
N ALA A 37 8.51 8.20 -6.70
CA ALA A 37 8.20 6.84 -7.11
C ALA A 37 6.68 6.58 -7.01
N THR A 38 5.99 6.44 -8.14
CA THR A 38 4.51 6.44 -8.18
C THR A 38 3.92 5.33 -9.02
N GLY A 39 2.78 4.78 -8.61
CA GLY A 39 2.12 3.68 -9.30
C GLY A 39 2.73 2.32 -8.99
N GLY A 40 2.74 1.42 -9.96
CA GLY A 40 3.10 0.01 -9.79
C GLY A 40 1.90 -0.87 -9.38
N THR A 41 2.12 -2.18 -9.33
CA THR A 41 1.09 -3.18 -9.02
C THR A 41 1.22 -3.73 -7.60
N ALA A 42 0.19 -4.43 -7.10
CA ALA A 42 0.23 -5.09 -5.80
C ALA A 42 1.33 -6.17 -5.72
N GLU A 43 1.56 -6.92 -6.81
CA GLU A 43 2.55 -7.99 -6.90
C GLU A 43 3.98 -7.42 -6.88
N ALA A 44 4.22 -6.31 -7.60
CA ALA A 44 5.48 -5.57 -7.52
C ALA A 44 5.71 -5.04 -6.11
N ALA A 45 4.69 -4.46 -5.47
CA ALA A 45 4.74 -3.99 -4.10
C ALA A 45 5.14 -5.10 -3.11
N GLN A 46 4.55 -6.30 -3.25
CA GLN A 46 4.87 -7.48 -2.45
C GLN A 46 6.35 -7.90 -2.63
N ALA A 47 6.84 -7.91 -3.87
CA ALA A 47 8.22 -8.30 -4.16
C ALA A 47 9.26 -7.31 -3.61
N TYR A 48 9.06 -6.00 -3.81
CA TYR A 48 9.92 -4.97 -3.21
C TYR A 48 9.87 -5.01 -1.67
N ALA A 49 8.69 -5.20 -1.09
CA ALA A 49 8.51 -5.30 0.36
C ALA A 49 9.23 -6.53 0.96
N ALA A 50 9.14 -7.70 0.31
CA ALA A 50 9.84 -8.91 0.75
C ALA A 50 11.37 -8.75 0.74
N ALA A 51 11.93 -8.13 -0.31
CA ALA A 51 13.37 -7.85 -0.39
C ALA A 51 13.84 -6.85 0.68
N ILE A 52 13.03 -5.82 0.99
CA ILE A 52 13.32 -4.83 2.05
C ILE A 52 13.30 -5.48 3.45
N ARG A 53 12.30 -6.34 3.74
CA ARG A 53 12.26 -7.10 5.01
C ARG A 53 13.45 -8.03 5.17
N THR A 54 13.79 -8.75 4.10
CA THR A 54 14.87 -9.76 4.09
C THR A 54 16.25 -9.11 4.32
N SER A 55 16.48 -7.93 3.75
CA SER A 55 17.72 -7.17 3.92
C SER A 55 17.76 -6.30 5.19
N GLY A 56 16.61 -6.02 5.82
CA GLY A 56 16.52 -5.24 7.05
C GLY A 56 16.86 -3.75 6.92
N VAL A 57 16.92 -3.23 5.69
CA VAL A 57 17.28 -1.83 5.40
C VAL A 57 16.25 -0.83 5.91
N GLN A 58 16.69 0.41 6.14
CA GLN A 58 15.78 1.55 6.38
C GLN A 58 15.12 2.00 5.07
N THR A 59 13.96 2.64 5.13
CA THR A 59 13.34 3.31 3.97
C THR A 59 13.15 4.80 4.22
N GLU A 60 13.30 5.60 3.16
CA GLU A 60 13.14 7.05 3.21
C GLU A 60 12.41 7.56 1.96
N VAL A 61 11.36 8.37 2.13
CA VAL A 61 10.61 8.98 1.01
C VAL A 61 10.98 10.44 0.82
N ARG A 62 11.37 10.80 -0.40
CA ARG A 62 11.61 12.16 -0.87
C ARG A 62 10.64 12.47 -2.01
N GLY A 63 9.94 13.60 -1.94
CA GLY A 63 8.86 13.86 -2.90
C GLY A 63 7.73 12.85 -2.73
N GLN A 64 7.21 12.30 -3.82
CA GLN A 64 6.06 11.40 -3.82
C GLN A 64 6.41 9.92 -3.75
N CYS A 65 5.60 9.15 -3.01
CA CYS A 65 5.66 7.70 -2.92
C CYS A 65 4.23 7.13 -2.91
N HIS A 66 3.75 6.68 -4.06
CA HIS A 66 2.34 6.27 -4.21
C HIS A 66 2.22 4.79 -4.61
N ALA A 67 1.11 4.16 -4.22
CA ALA A 67 0.76 2.79 -4.56
C ALA A 67 1.82 1.75 -4.17
N ALA A 68 2.53 1.13 -5.12
CA ALA A 68 3.47 0.05 -4.81
C ALA A 68 4.68 0.57 -4.01
N CYS A 69 5.07 1.82 -4.23
CA CYS A 69 6.09 2.49 -3.43
C CYS A 69 5.72 2.52 -1.95
N ALA A 70 4.44 2.80 -1.62
CA ALA A 70 4.04 3.03 -0.25
C ALA A 70 4.09 1.75 0.60
N TYR A 71 3.72 0.61 0.03
CA TYR A 71 3.85 -0.68 0.69
C TYR A 71 5.30 -1.19 0.75
N ALA A 72 6.12 -0.92 -0.28
CA ALA A 72 7.57 -1.17 -0.21
C ALA A 72 8.26 -0.32 0.87
N PHE A 73 7.83 0.94 1.05
CA PHE A 73 8.30 1.83 2.10
C PHE A 73 7.97 1.32 3.52
N LEU A 74 6.72 0.90 3.77
CA LEU A 74 6.27 0.35 5.07
C LEU A 74 6.95 -0.96 5.45
N ALA A 75 7.61 -1.66 4.52
CA ALA A 75 8.22 -2.96 4.76
C ALA A 75 9.52 -2.91 5.58
N ALA A 76 10.10 -1.73 5.81
CA ALA A 76 11.29 -1.57 6.64
C ALA A 76 10.96 -1.56 8.14
N LYS A 77 11.93 -1.92 8.99
CA LYS A 77 11.80 -1.71 10.46
C LYS A 77 11.88 -0.23 10.85
N HIS A 78 12.46 0.61 10.00
CA HIS A 78 12.51 2.06 10.17
C HIS A 78 12.20 2.73 8.83
N HIS A 79 11.05 3.41 8.76
CA HIS A 79 10.51 4.06 7.57
C HIS A 79 10.21 5.53 7.90
N ARG A 80 10.78 6.47 7.15
CA ARG A 80 10.64 7.91 7.44
C ARG A 80 10.52 8.81 6.20
N PHE A 81 10.01 10.02 6.41
CA PHE A 81 10.11 11.08 5.41
C PHE A 81 11.52 11.69 5.40
N GLY A 82 12.08 11.92 4.21
CA GLY A 82 13.39 12.51 4.02
C GLY A 82 13.41 14.00 4.37
N SER A 83 14.50 14.44 5.01
CA SER A 83 14.73 15.85 5.36
C SER A 83 14.87 16.75 4.14
N GLY A 84 14.56 18.04 4.30
CA GLY A 84 14.71 19.07 3.26
C GLY A 84 13.47 19.95 3.09
N GLY A 85 13.60 20.94 2.22
CA GLY A 85 12.57 21.93 1.88
C GLY A 85 11.51 21.45 0.88
N GLN A 86 11.63 20.23 0.35
CA GLN A 86 10.55 19.63 -0.46
C GLN A 86 9.39 19.13 0.42
N ILE A 87 8.16 19.14 -0.11
CA ILE A 87 7.03 18.41 0.48
C ILE A 87 7.22 16.92 0.18
N ASN A 88 6.96 16.04 1.15
CA ASN A 88 6.90 14.60 0.89
C ASN A 88 5.46 14.10 1.02
N GLY A 89 5.07 13.13 0.17
CA GLY A 89 3.75 12.50 0.19
C GLY A 89 3.84 10.97 0.07
N LEU A 90 3.02 10.26 0.84
CA LEU A 90 2.92 8.80 0.87
C LEU A 90 1.44 8.39 0.71
N LEU A 91 1.06 7.86 -0.45
CA LEU A 91 -0.31 7.37 -0.70
C LEU A 91 -0.35 5.85 -0.61
N ILE A 92 -0.92 5.34 0.48
CA ILE A 92 -1.08 3.90 0.75
C ILE A 92 -2.46 3.46 0.27
N PRO A 93 -2.58 2.57 -0.74
CA PRO A 93 -3.86 2.07 -1.19
C PRO A 93 -4.65 1.32 -0.12
N VAL A 94 -5.98 1.41 -0.20
CA VAL A 94 -6.91 0.67 0.67
C VAL A 94 -8.02 0.04 -0.16
N THR A 95 -8.45 -1.17 0.21
CA THR A 95 -9.59 -1.87 -0.43
C THR A 95 -10.95 -1.21 -0.13
N SER A 96 -11.04 -0.46 0.95
CA SER A 96 -12.24 0.26 1.39
C SER A 96 -11.85 1.42 2.31
N ARG A 97 -12.75 2.40 2.50
CA ARG A 97 -12.51 3.51 3.43
C ARG A 97 -12.28 2.98 4.86
N PRO A 98 -11.08 3.14 5.44
CA PRO A 98 -10.81 2.65 6.78
C PRO A 98 -11.53 3.49 7.84
N LYS A 99 -11.94 2.86 8.93
CA LYS A 99 -12.45 3.57 10.11
C LYS A 99 -11.31 4.15 10.95
N PRO A 100 -11.55 5.23 11.73
CA PRO A 100 -10.52 5.80 12.60
C PRO A 100 -9.87 4.78 13.56
N GLU A 101 -10.63 3.83 14.10
CA GLU A 101 -10.08 2.77 14.96
C GLU A 101 -9.16 1.78 14.22
N GLU A 102 -9.38 1.54 12.92
CA GLU A 102 -8.60 0.60 12.11
C GLU A 102 -7.23 1.17 11.72
N LEU A 103 -7.15 2.51 11.57
CA LEU A 103 -5.94 3.22 11.15
C LEU A 103 -4.74 3.03 12.09
N ALA A 104 -4.98 2.81 13.38
CA ALA A 104 -3.93 2.83 14.41
C ALA A 104 -2.87 1.72 14.25
N ASN A 105 -3.29 0.58 13.68
CA ASN A 105 -2.47 -0.63 13.57
C ASN A 105 -2.20 -1.07 12.12
N ARG A 106 -3.07 -0.73 11.16
CA ARG A 106 -3.11 -1.26 9.78
C ARG A 106 -1.79 -1.20 8.97
N TRP A 107 -0.81 -0.41 9.40
CA TRP A 107 0.46 -0.23 8.70
C TRP A 107 1.69 -0.68 9.50
N ARG A 108 1.49 -1.34 10.65
CA ARG A 108 2.57 -1.82 11.53
C ARG A 108 2.97 -3.25 11.17
N GLY A 109 4.08 -3.42 10.45
CA GLY A 109 4.68 -4.74 10.19
C GLY A 109 3.72 -5.71 9.51
N GLU A 110 3.39 -6.82 10.18
CA GLU A 110 2.51 -7.88 9.65
C GLU A 110 1.11 -7.39 9.26
N ASP A 111 0.57 -6.35 9.92
CA ASP A 111 -0.71 -5.75 9.52
C ASP A 111 -0.61 -5.03 8.16
N ALA A 112 0.54 -4.43 7.84
CA ALA A 112 0.80 -3.85 6.51
C ALA A 112 0.91 -4.94 5.43
N GLU A 113 1.52 -6.09 5.77
CA GLU A 113 1.60 -7.25 4.87
C GLU A 113 0.23 -7.85 4.62
N LYS A 114 -0.60 -7.98 5.66
CA LYS A 114 -1.99 -8.43 5.57
C LYS A 114 -2.86 -7.47 4.77
N ALA A 115 -2.67 -6.16 4.95
CA ALA A 115 -3.35 -5.13 4.16
C ALA A 115 -2.93 -5.14 2.68
N LEU A 116 -1.68 -5.52 2.36
CA LEU A 116 -1.20 -5.71 0.99
C LEU A 116 -1.68 -7.03 0.38
N ALA A 117 -1.68 -8.12 1.16
CA ALA A 117 -2.22 -9.41 0.74
C ALA A 117 -3.72 -9.34 0.44
N ALA A 118 -4.44 -8.38 1.03
CA ALA A 118 -5.85 -8.12 0.75
C ALA A 118 -6.14 -7.57 -0.67
N PHE A 119 -5.12 -7.35 -1.50
CA PHE A 119 -5.26 -7.08 -2.95
C PHE A 119 -4.96 -8.33 -3.82
N GLY A 120 -4.55 -9.44 -3.22
CA GLY A 120 -4.23 -10.68 -3.94
C GLY A 120 -5.47 -11.44 -4.46
N PRO A 121 -5.30 -12.30 -5.48
CA PRO A 121 -6.39 -13.09 -6.06
C PRO A 121 -6.93 -14.10 -5.04
N GLY A 122 -8.07 -13.77 -4.42
CA GLY A 122 -8.70 -14.56 -3.36
C GLY A 122 -9.19 -13.74 -2.15
N SER A 123 -8.86 -12.45 -2.08
CA SER A 123 -9.30 -11.55 -0.99
C SER A 123 -10.80 -11.25 -1.03
N GLN A 124 -11.63 -12.17 -0.53
CA GLN A 124 -13.04 -11.90 -0.31
C GLN A 124 -13.22 -11.06 0.96
N ALA A 125 -13.62 -9.80 0.81
CA ALA A 125 -14.09 -8.99 1.93
C ALA A 125 -15.34 -9.64 2.55
N SER A 126 -15.29 -9.94 3.85
CA SER A 126 -16.35 -10.63 4.58
C SER A 126 -17.59 -9.75 4.80
N SER A 127 -18.40 -9.58 3.76
CA SER A 127 -19.75 -9.00 3.85
C SER A 127 -20.67 -9.94 4.63
N SER A 128 -20.88 -9.64 5.91
CA SER A 128 -21.83 -10.34 6.77
C SER A 128 -23.15 -9.57 6.93
N ALA A 129 -24.21 -10.31 7.26
CA ALA A 129 -25.62 -9.91 7.22
C ALA A 129 -26.20 -9.72 5.78
N SER A 130 -27.44 -10.10 5.48
CA SER A 130 -28.50 -10.65 6.35
C SER A 130 -29.05 -11.97 5.79
N ALA A 131 -29.35 -12.91 6.67
CA ALA A 131 -30.20 -14.05 6.35
C ALA A 131 -31.63 -13.76 6.82
N ASP A 132 -32.63 -13.95 5.96
CA ASP A 132 -33.98 -14.30 6.37
C ASP A 132 -34.75 -14.99 5.24
N ASN A 133 -35.83 -15.70 5.58
CA ASN A 133 -36.74 -16.47 4.73
C ASN A 133 -36.14 -17.54 3.80
N ALA A 134 -36.10 -18.78 4.31
CA ALA A 134 -36.22 -19.98 3.50
C ALA A 134 -37.04 -21.06 4.24
N LEU A 135 -38.31 -21.25 3.83
CA LEU A 135 -39.08 -22.45 4.17
C LEU A 135 -38.84 -23.54 3.10
N MET A 136 -38.80 -24.80 3.53
CA MET A 136 -38.62 -26.02 2.72
C MET A 136 -39.95 -26.54 2.13
N PRO A 137 -40.01 -27.60 1.27
CA PRO A 137 -38.96 -28.26 0.45
C PRO A 137 -39.33 -28.54 -1.04
N ILE A 138 -38.32 -29.05 -1.78
CA ILE A 138 -38.27 -29.82 -3.06
C ILE A 138 -39.24 -31.04 -3.18
N PRO A 139 -39.36 -31.80 -4.32
CA PRO A 139 -38.53 -31.92 -5.56
C PRO A 139 -39.37 -31.78 -6.89
N THR A 140 -39.07 -32.23 -8.13
CA THR A 140 -38.03 -33.11 -8.78
C THR A 140 -37.97 -32.83 -10.31
N VAL A 141 -36.85 -33.04 -11.03
CA VAL A 141 -36.64 -33.83 -12.29
C VAL A 141 -35.18 -33.71 -12.84
N ILE A 142 -34.84 -34.46 -13.90
CA ILE A 142 -33.52 -34.73 -14.54
C ILE A 142 -33.50 -33.99 -15.92
N ASP A 143 -32.39 -33.59 -16.60
CA ASP A 143 -31.36 -34.46 -17.22
C ASP A 143 -30.22 -33.66 -17.96
N VAL A 144 -29.14 -34.40 -18.28
CA VAL A 144 -28.10 -34.21 -19.33
C VAL A 144 -27.02 -33.12 -19.22
N SER A 145 -25.81 -33.53 -19.63
CA SER A 145 -24.54 -32.82 -19.52
C SER A 145 -24.31 -31.71 -20.55
N THR A 146 -23.69 -30.61 -20.13
CA THR A 146 -22.74 -29.86 -20.98
C THR A 146 -21.55 -29.42 -20.13
N THR A 147 -20.34 -29.85 -20.47
CA THR A 147 -19.09 -29.51 -19.75
C THR A 147 -18.59 -28.11 -20.13
N ALA A 148 -19.38 -27.09 -19.79
CA ALA A 148 -18.98 -25.71 -19.88
C ALA A 148 -17.91 -25.40 -18.82
N SER A 149 -16.64 -25.58 -19.19
CA SER A 149 -15.49 -25.16 -18.37
C SER A 149 -15.34 -23.64 -18.40
N SER A 150 -16.23 -22.95 -17.68
CA SER A 150 -16.07 -21.53 -17.37
C SER A 150 -14.95 -21.39 -16.34
N ALA A 151 -13.79 -20.92 -16.82
CA ALA A 151 -12.66 -20.56 -15.96
C ALA A 151 -13.12 -19.64 -14.81
N PRO A 152 -12.53 -19.75 -13.60
CA PRO A 152 -12.90 -18.88 -12.48
C PRO A 152 -12.79 -17.42 -12.92
N ALA A 153 -13.88 -16.67 -12.78
CA ALA A 153 -13.93 -15.27 -13.19
C ALA A 153 -12.76 -14.53 -12.55
N ALA A 154 -11.91 -13.92 -13.40
CA ALA A 154 -10.65 -13.34 -12.96
C ALA A 154 -10.90 -12.42 -11.76
N ALA A 155 -10.29 -12.77 -10.61
CA ALA A 155 -10.51 -12.06 -9.36
C ALA A 155 -10.29 -10.57 -9.60
N ARG A 156 -11.30 -9.75 -9.30
CA ARG A 156 -11.18 -8.30 -9.46
C ARG A 156 -10.03 -7.83 -8.60
N ASN A 157 -9.00 -7.30 -9.24
CA ASN A 157 -7.89 -6.70 -8.54
C ASN A 157 -8.36 -5.33 -8.05
N ASP A 158 -8.80 -5.27 -6.79
CA ASP A 158 -9.30 -4.04 -6.15
C ASP A 158 -8.17 -3.01 -5.89
N TRP A 159 -6.96 -3.26 -6.39
CA TRP A 159 -5.82 -2.34 -6.37
C TRP A 159 -6.09 -1.10 -7.24
N GLN A 160 -6.51 -0.03 -6.58
CA GLN A 160 -6.71 1.29 -7.18
C GLN A 160 -5.60 2.25 -6.68
N PRO A 161 -4.59 2.59 -7.52
CA PRO A 161 -3.44 3.40 -7.09
C PRO A 161 -3.77 4.77 -6.49
N GLU A 162 -4.88 5.38 -6.90
CA GLU A 162 -5.34 6.72 -6.50
C GLU A 162 -6.37 6.68 -5.33
N HIS A 163 -6.74 5.49 -4.83
CA HIS A 163 -7.72 5.25 -3.77
C HIS A 163 -7.00 4.74 -2.51
N GLY A 164 -6.94 5.57 -1.47
CA GLY A 164 -5.98 5.35 -0.39
C GLY A 164 -6.02 6.37 0.73
N VAL A 165 -5.09 6.22 1.68
CA VAL A 165 -4.77 7.26 2.67
C VAL A 165 -3.46 7.91 2.27
N LEU A 166 -3.51 9.22 1.99
CA LEU A 166 -2.37 10.06 1.69
C LEU A 166 -1.86 10.71 2.98
N PHE A 167 -0.61 10.42 3.34
CA PHE A 167 0.14 11.14 4.36
C PHE A 167 1.05 12.18 3.71
N VAL A 168 0.90 13.45 4.10
CA VAL A 168 1.71 14.57 3.60
C VAL A 168 2.51 15.16 4.74
N SER A 169 3.76 15.53 4.47
CA SER A 169 4.61 16.25 5.41
C SER A 169 5.19 17.50 4.76
N ASN A 170 4.66 18.66 5.18
CA ASN A 170 4.98 19.98 4.66
C ASN A 170 6.06 20.63 5.54
N PRO A 171 7.17 21.13 4.96
CA PRO A 171 8.15 21.92 5.71
C PRO A 171 7.59 23.30 6.07
N THR A 172 7.96 23.80 7.26
CA THR A 172 7.62 25.15 7.75
C THR A 172 8.84 25.77 8.44
N LEU A 173 8.76 27.06 8.77
CA LEU A 173 9.82 27.75 9.53
C LEU A 173 10.06 27.17 10.94
N PHE A 174 9.14 26.35 11.44
CA PHE A 174 9.17 25.77 12.80
C PHE A 174 9.27 24.24 12.79
N GLY A 175 9.64 23.63 11.66
CA GLY A 175 9.81 22.17 11.53
C GLY A 175 9.03 21.60 10.35
N ARG A 176 8.20 20.58 10.60
CA ARG A 176 7.30 20.01 9.59
C ARG A 176 5.92 19.76 10.18
N VAL A 177 4.88 20.08 9.41
CA VAL A 177 3.49 19.77 9.74
C VAL A 177 3.10 18.51 8.97
N TYR A 178 2.48 17.56 9.66
CA TYR A 178 2.01 16.30 9.09
C TYR A 178 0.49 16.35 8.98
N ASN A 179 -0.04 15.93 7.84
CA ASN A 179 -1.48 15.83 7.57
C ASN A 179 -1.78 14.46 6.95
N ALA A 180 -2.98 13.96 7.15
CA ALA A 180 -3.49 12.77 6.48
C ALA A 180 -4.81 13.08 5.77
N PHE A 181 -5.02 12.46 4.62
CA PHE A 181 -6.22 12.62 3.80
C PHE A 181 -6.70 11.27 3.28
N TYR A 182 -8.01 11.07 3.21
CA TYR A 182 -8.62 9.95 2.51
C TYR A 182 -8.96 10.38 1.07
N CYS A 183 -8.37 9.68 0.11
CA CYS A 183 -8.59 9.87 -1.31
C CYS A 183 -9.49 8.74 -1.79
N ASP A 184 -10.68 9.04 -2.32
CA ASP A 184 -11.65 8.03 -2.75
C ASP A 184 -11.41 7.49 -4.18
N GLY A 185 -10.43 8.08 -4.89
CA GLY A 185 -10.06 7.73 -6.27
C GLY A 185 -10.72 8.64 -7.31
N THR A 186 -11.85 9.28 -7.00
CA THR A 186 -12.58 10.15 -7.95
C THR A 186 -11.83 11.45 -8.27
N GLN A 187 -10.91 11.85 -7.38
CA GLN A 187 -10.02 13.00 -7.61
C GLN A 187 -8.87 12.71 -8.58
N GLY A 188 -8.61 11.44 -8.90
CA GLY A 188 -7.41 11.02 -9.63
C GLY A 188 -6.14 11.54 -8.93
N ARG A 189 -5.29 12.24 -9.69
CA ARG A 189 -4.02 12.80 -9.22
C ARG A 189 -4.13 14.16 -8.52
N ASP A 190 -5.33 14.76 -8.47
CA ASP A 190 -5.53 16.01 -7.73
C ASP A 190 -5.82 15.74 -6.25
N PHE A 191 -4.77 15.38 -5.53
CA PHE A 191 -4.86 15.06 -4.11
C PHE A 191 -5.23 16.24 -3.21
N SER A 192 -5.29 17.47 -3.74
CA SER A 192 -5.77 18.65 -2.98
C SER A 192 -7.25 18.53 -2.61
N ARG A 193 -8.00 17.67 -3.32
CA ARG A 193 -9.43 17.41 -3.14
C ARG A 193 -9.76 16.24 -2.22
N CYS A 194 -8.75 15.53 -1.69
CA CYS A 194 -8.97 14.43 -0.75
C CYS A 194 -9.49 14.92 0.61
N GLU A 195 -10.32 14.12 1.29
CA GLU A 195 -10.94 14.49 2.57
C GLU A 195 -9.91 14.46 3.70
N ARG A 196 -9.70 15.57 4.42
CA ARG A 196 -8.72 15.61 5.52
C ARG A 196 -9.18 14.78 6.73
N LEU A 197 -8.41 13.74 7.04
CA LEU A 197 -8.61 12.92 8.23
C LEU A 197 -8.15 13.66 9.48
N SER A 198 -9.03 13.76 10.48
CA SER A 198 -8.71 14.34 11.79
C SER A 198 -8.05 13.29 12.69
N ASN A 199 -7.16 13.74 13.59
CA ASN A 199 -6.43 12.90 14.55
C ASN A 199 -5.52 11.80 13.96
N ALA A 200 -5.18 11.89 12.68
CA ALA A 200 -4.40 10.89 11.96
C ALA A 200 -2.90 11.24 11.85
N ASP A 201 -2.20 11.29 12.98
CA ASP A 201 -0.73 11.49 13.01
C ASP A 201 0.00 10.24 12.47
N PRO A 202 0.80 10.35 11.40
CA PRO A 202 1.55 9.20 10.87
C PRO A 202 2.50 8.52 11.86
N TYR A 203 2.99 9.20 12.90
CA TYR A 203 3.79 8.52 13.95
C TYR A 203 2.90 7.68 14.88
N ALA A 204 1.76 8.23 15.34
CA ALA A 204 0.78 7.50 16.13
C ALA A 204 0.16 6.30 15.37
N LEU A 205 -0.04 6.41 14.06
CA LEU A 205 -0.59 5.36 13.21
C LEU A 205 0.46 4.35 12.70
N GLY A 206 1.74 4.51 13.05
CA GLY A 206 2.80 3.59 12.64
C GLY A 206 3.17 3.67 11.16
N VAL A 207 2.91 4.80 10.50
CA VAL A 207 3.29 5.11 9.11
C VAL A 207 4.68 5.78 9.03
N LEU A 208 5.14 6.37 10.13
CA LEU A 208 6.51 6.87 10.29
C LEU A 208 7.11 6.38 11.60
N THR A 209 8.35 5.88 11.55
CA THR A 209 9.15 5.62 12.76
C THR A 209 9.96 6.86 13.15
N ARG A 210 10.25 6.97 14.45
CA ARG A 210 11.27 7.88 14.98
C ARG A 210 12.67 7.28 14.81
#